data_AF-A0A535CC07-F1
#
_entry.id   AF-A0A535CC07-F1
#
_cell.length_a   1.000
_cell.length_b   1.000
_cell.length_c   1.000
_cell.angle_alpha   90.00
_cell.angle_beta   90.00
_cell.angle_gamma   90.00
#
_symmetry.space_group_name_H-M   'P 1'
#
loop_
_entity.id
_entity.type
_entity.pdbx_description
1 polymer ?
#
loop_
_entity_poly.entity_id
_entity_poly.type
_entity_poly.pdbx_seq_one_letter_code
_entity_poly.pdbx_strand_id
1 'polypeptide(L)'
;MVVWLLSIPFGKFFHIIERPASIGVTLYQTVNQDLKHYSPQSQAQIGRCKRCNQEFPSQQFIQDLEGVLGDNGQNYDLGGERGILQEYCPTCKRVLRGEAYYQLMGKQFL
;
A
#
# COMPACT_ATOMS: atom_id res chain seq x y z
N MET A 1 37.79 -6.31 -9.39
CA MET A 1 36.82 -5.90 -8.33
C MET A 1 35.36 -6.28 -8.63
N VAL A 2 34.93 -6.50 -9.87
CA VAL A 2 33.52 -6.85 -10.17
C VAL A 2 33.16 -8.34 -10.01
N VAL A 3 34.14 -9.25 -10.13
CA VAL A 3 33.92 -10.71 -10.03
C VAL A 3 33.43 -11.13 -8.64
N TRP A 4 33.81 -10.39 -7.59
CA TRP A 4 33.37 -10.66 -6.22
C TRP A 4 31.88 -10.33 -6.01
N LEU A 5 31.35 -9.34 -6.73
CA LEU A 5 29.92 -9.01 -6.71
C LEU A 5 29.06 -10.12 -7.34
N LEU A 6 29.59 -10.86 -8.31
CA LEU A 6 28.91 -12.04 -8.89
C LEU A 6 28.94 -13.27 -7.96
N SER A 7 29.87 -13.30 -6.99
CA SER A 7 30.07 -14.41 -6.05
C SER A 7 29.28 -14.26 -4.74
N ILE A 8 28.78 -13.06 -4.43
CA ILE A 8 27.85 -12.86 -3.31
C ILE A 8 26.47 -13.32 -3.79
N PRO A 9 25.78 -14.23 -3.05
CA PRO A 9 24.43 -14.62 -3.37
C PRO A 9 23.47 -13.49 -2.96
N PHE A 10 23.53 -12.35 -3.67
CA PHE A 10 22.62 -11.22 -3.49
C PHE A 10 21.15 -11.63 -3.69
N GLY A 11 20.83 -12.83 -4.18
CA GLY A 11 19.45 -13.33 -4.16
C GLY A 11 18.97 -13.82 -2.79
N LYS A 12 19.87 -14.37 -1.95
CA LYS A 12 19.47 -15.11 -0.74
C LYS A 12 19.33 -14.20 0.49
N PHE A 13 20.11 -13.11 0.55
CA PHE A 13 20.07 -12.16 1.67
C PHE A 13 18.88 -11.18 1.58
N PHE A 14 18.40 -10.85 0.38
CA PHE A 14 17.25 -9.94 0.22
C PHE A 14 15.94 -10.60 0.68
N HIS A 15 15.76 -11.91 0.44
CA HIS A 15 14.60 -12.65 0.97
C HIS A 15 14.54 -12.74 2.50
N ILE A 16 15.65 -12.48 3.20
CA ILE A 16 15.70 -12.45 4.67
C ILE A 16 15.24 -11.07 5.18
N ILE A 17 15.59 -9.99 4.48
CA ILE A 17 15.22 -8.60 4.84
C ILE A 17 13.83 -8.19 4.30
N GLU A 18 13.32 -8.87 3.26
CA GLU A 18 12.00 -8.60 2.68
C GLU A 18 10.84 -9.18 3.53
N ARG A 19 11.13 -10.16 4.40
CA ARG A 19 10.15 -10.77 5.32
C ARG A 19 9.70 -9.88 6.48
N PRO A 20 10.54 -9.08 7.16
CA PRO A 20 10.08 -8.20 8.24
C PRO A 20 9.07 -7.13 7.79
N ALA A 21 9.15 -6.64 6.55
CA ALA A 21 8.14 -5.71 6.02
C ALA A 21 6.73 -6.33 5.98
N SER A 22 6.64 -7.65 5.72
CA SER A 22 5.37 -8.38 5.75
C SER A 22 4.84 -8.57 7.17
N ILE A 23 5.73 -8.80 8.15
CA ILE A 23 5.37 -8.92 9.58
C ILE A 23 4.77 -7.61 10.10
N GLY A 24 5.32 -6.46 9.68
CA GLY A 24 4.80 -5.14 10.06
C GLY A 24 3.35 -4.92 9.63
N VAL A 25 3.01 -5.29 8.39
CA VAL A 25 1.64 -5.18 7.87
C VAL A 25 0.69 -6.14 8.59
N THR A 26 1.11 -7.38 8.86
CA THR A 26 0.27 -8.34 9.60
C THR A 26 0.07 -7.93 11.06
N LEU A 27 1.10 -7.41 11.74
CA LEU A 27 0.99 -6.91 13.11
C LEU A 27 0.00 -5.75 13.17
N TYR A 28 0.07 -4.84 12.20
CA TYR A 28 -0.88 -3.73 12.12
C TYR A 28 -2.32 -4.25 11.95
N GLN A 29 -2.53 -5.24 11.08
CA GLN A 29 -3.85 -5.85 10.88
C GLN A 29 -4.37 -6.55 12.13
N THR A 30 -3.51 -7.32 12.83
CA THR A 30 -3.87 -8.02 14.07
C THR A 30 -4.21 -7.06 15.19
N VAL A 31 -3.39 -6.02 15.43
CA VAL A 31 -3.69 -5.01 16.46
C VAL A 31 -5.02 -4.30 16.17
N ASN A 32 -5.33 -4.00 14.91
CA ASN A 32 -6.63 -3.43 14.55
C ASN A 32 -7.79 -4.41 14.76
N GLN A 33 -7.60 -5.70 14.50
CA GLN A 33 -8.61 -6.73 14.76
C GLN A 33 -8.84 -6.97 16.27
N ASP A 34 -7.78 -6.93 17.06
CA ASP A 34 -7.81 -7.13 18.51
C ASP A 34 -8.41 -5.91 19.22
N LEU A 35 -8.11 -4.69 18.78
CA LEU A 35 -8.75 -3.46 19.27
C LEU A 35 -10.25 -3.42 18.97
N LYS A 36 -10.68 -3.92 17.80
CA LYS A 36 -12.12 -4.11 17.49
C LYS A 36 -12.81 -5.06 18.47
N HIS A 37 -12.10 -6.06 19.00
CA HIS A 37 -12.64 -7.03 19.97
C HIS A 37 -12.69 -6.51 21.40
N TYR A 38 -11.68 -5.76 21.85
CA TYR A 38 -11.54 -5.36 23.26
C TYR A 38 -12.17 -4.02 23.61
N SER A 39 -12.39 -3.12 22.65
CA SER A 39 -13.04 -1.86 22.93
C SER A 39 -13.82 -1.35 21.71
N PRO A 40 -15.16 -1.45 21.71
CA PRO A 40 -15.99 -0.96 20.61
C PRO A 40 -15.91 0.57 20.42
N GLN A 41 -15.32 1.28 21.39
CA GLN A 41 -15.05 2.73 21.35
C GLN A 41 -13.61 3.08 20.95
N SER A 42 -12.64 2.15 20.99
CA SER A 42 -11.33 2.33 20.35
C SER A 42 -11.42 1.95 18.88
N GLN A 43 -12.29 2.64 18.15
CA GLN A 43 -12.23 2.69 16.69
C GLN A 43 -10.92 3.40 16.34
N ALA A 44 -9.81 2.64 16.25
CA ALA A 44 -8.77 2.99 15.31
C ALA A 44 -9.51 3.20 13.98
N GLN A 45 -9.66 4.48 13.58
CA GLN A 45 -10.69 4.92 12.64
C GLN A 45 -10.64 4.03 11.41
N ILE A 46 -11.69 3.24 11.18
CA ILE A 46 -11.70 2.27 10.08
C ILE A 46 -11.78 3.10 8.80
N GLY A 47 -10.70 3.10 8.02
CA GLY A 47 -10.66 3.81 6.75
C GLY A 47 -11.63 3.19 5.75
N ARG A 48 -12.26 4.04 4.92
CA ARG A 48 -13.15 3.60 3.85
C ARG A 48 -12.56 3.91 2.49
N CYS A 49 -12.57 2.92 1.60
CA CYS A 49 -12.06 3.07 0.25
C CYS A 49 -12.87 4.10 -0.52
N LYS A 50 -12.22 5.11 -1.11
CA LYS A 50 -12.90 6.16 -1.89
C LYS A 50 -13.71 5.66 -3.10
N ARG A 51 -13.35 4.48 -3.65
CA ARG A 51 -14.04 3.87 -4.80
C ARG A 51 -15.18 2.94 -4.40
N CYS A 52 -14.90 1.92 -3.59
CA CYS A 52 -15.87 0.86 -3.28
C CYS A 52 -16.53 0.99 -1.91
N ASN A 53 -16.13 2.00 -1.12
CA ASN A 53 -16.62 2.25 0.25
C ASN A 53 -16.43 1.11 1.25
N GLN A 54 -15.65 0.06 0.89
CA GLN A 54 -15.31 -1.02 1.81
C GLN A 54 -14.32 -0.56 2.88
N GLU A 55 -14.47 -1.15 4.07
CA GLU A 55 -13.53 -0.98 5.19
C GLU A 55 -12.14 -1.48 4.82
N PHE A 56 -11.10 -0.74 5.20
CA PHE A 56 -9.71 -1.16 5.06
C PHE A 56 -8.91 -0.86 6.35
N PRO A 57 -7.74 -1.48 6.55
CA PRO A 57 -7.25 -1.91 7.87
C PRO A 57 -6.85 -0.84 8.89
N SER A 58 -6.82 0.46 8.56
CA SER A 58 -7.01 1.62 9.48
C SER A 58 -6.70 2.92 8.75
N GLN A 59 -7.28 4.03 9.20
CA GLN A 59 -6.97 5.38 8.72
C GLN A 59 -5.62 5.88 9.23
N GLN A 60 -5.20 5.47 10.43
CA GLN A 60 -3.89 5.84 10.96
C GLN A 60 -2.74 5.25 10.12
N PHE A 61 -2.86 4.00 9.67
CA PHE A 61 -1.89 3.39 8.76
C PHE A 61 -1.77 4.16 7.43
N ILE A 62 -2.88 4.70 6.92
CA ILE A 62 -2.89 5.51 5.70
C ILE A 62 -2.10 6.79 5.91
N GLN A 63 -2.37 7.49 7.01
CA GLN A 63 -1.71 8.75 7.35
C GLN A 63 -0.21 8.55 7.57
N ASP A 64 0.18 7.50 8.30
CA ASP A 64 1.58 7.13 8.50
C ASP A 64 2.26 6.83 7.14
N LEU A 65 1.58 6.06 6.29
CA LEU A 65 2.09 5.75 4.95
C LEU A 65 2.22 7.00 4.07
N GLU A 66 1.24 7.91 4.10
CA GLU A 66 1.29 9.18 3.37
C GLU A 66 2.45 10.06 3.85
N GLY A 67 2.67 10.15 5.17
CA GLY A 67 3.79 10.88 5.75
C GLY A 67 5.14 10.31 5.30
N VAL A 68 5.34 9.00 5.44
CA VAL A 68 6.57 8.32 5.01
C VAL A 68 6.82 8.51 3.51
N LEU A 69 5.79 8.36 2.68
CA LEU A 69 5.95 8.55 1.23
C LEU A 69 6.26 10.02 0.89
N GLY A 70 5.63 10.97 1.58
CA GLY A 70 5.92 12.39 1.48
C GLY A 70 7.37 12.72 1.81
N ASP A 71 7.89 12.20 2.92
CA ASP A 71 9.30 12.36 3.34
C ASP A 71 10.28 11.80 2.31
N ASN A 72 9.87 10.77 1.56
CA ASN A 72 10.64 10.16 0.48
C ASN A 72 10.43 10.85 -0.88
N GLY A 73 9.69 11.97 -0.93
CA GLY A 73 9.37 12.68 -2.18
C GLY A 73 8.45 11.92 -3.11
N GLN A 74 7.74 10.90 -2.62
CA GLN A 74 6.81 10.08 -3.38
C GLN A 74 5.37 10.56 -3.16
N ASN A 75 4.90 11.44 -4.03
CA ASN A 75 3.51 11.89 -4.02
C ASN A 75 2.67 11.14 -5.06
N TYR A 76 1.69 10.36 -4.60
CA TYR A 76 0.78 9.59 -5.45
C TYR A 76 -0.60 10.27 -5.58
N ASP A 77 -0.60 11.58 -5.80
CA ASP A 77 -1.80 12.35 -6.12
C ASP A 77 -2.33 11.95 -7.51
N LEU A 78 -3.59 11.53 -7.58
CA LEU A 78 -4.30 11.17 -8.80
C LEU A 78 -5.02 12.38 -9.43
N GLY A 79 -5.05 13.52 -8.73
CA GLY A 79 -5.63 14.79 -9.17
C GLY A 79 -7.16 14.83 -9.14
N GLY A 80 -7.70 16.05 -9.04
CA GLY A 80 -9.13 16.32 -9.04
C GLY A 80 -9.87 15.58 -7.90
N GLU A 81 -11.06 15.07 -8.20
CA GLU A 81 -11.88 14.36 -7.21
C GLU A 81 -11.31 12.98 -6.82
N ARG A 82 -10.33 12.45 -7.56
CA ARG A 82 -9.71 11.16 -7.23
C ARG A 82 -8.84 11.26 -5.98
N GLY A 83 -8.26 12.43 -5.69
CA GLY A 83 -7.37 12.61 -4.53
C GLY A 83 -6.18 11.65 -4.55
N ILE A 84 -5.78 11.14 -3.38
CA ILE A 84 -4.51 10.43 -3.22
C ILE A 84 -4.71 8.92 -3.34
N LEU A 85 -3.77 8.22 -3.98
CA LEU A 85 -3.85 6.77 -4.22
C LEU A 85 -3.98 5.96 -2.91
N GLN A 86 -3.41 6.45 -1.80
CA GLN A 86 -3.39 5.76 -0.52
C GLN A 86 -4.82 5.50 0.02
N GLU A 87 -5.78 6.39 -0.27
CA GLU A 87 -7.22 6.32 0.10
C GLU A 87 -8.01 5.15 -0.54
N TYR A 88 -7.35 4.33 -1.37
CA TYR A 88 -7.97 3.20 -2.07
C TYR A 88 -7.51 1.85 -1.49
N CYS A 89 -8.44 0.89 -1.40
CA CYS A 89 -8.12 -0.47 -0.98
C CYS A 89 -7.20 -1.19 -1.99
N PRO A 90 -6.45 -2.24 -1.58
CA PRO A 90 -5.53 -2.96 -2.48
C PRO A 90 -6.16 -3.47 -3.78
N THR A 91 -7.42 -3.90 -3.72
CA THR A 91 -8.17 -4.35 -4.91
C THR A 91 -8.45 -3.18 -5.85
N CYS A 92 -8.98 -2.07 -5.34
CA CYS A 92 -9.28 -0.88 -6.15
C CYS A 92 -8.01 -0.25 -6.75
N LYS A 93 -6.87 -0.29 -6.04
CA LYS A 93 -5.57 0.12 -6.57
C LYS A 93 -5.17 -0.67 -7.82
N ARG A 94 -5.36 -2.00 -7.82
CA ARG A 94 -5.08 -2.84 -8.99
C ARG A 94 -6.00 -2.52 -10.17
N VAL A 95 -7.28 -2.26 -9.90
CA VAL A 95 -8.26 -1.91 -10.93
C VAL A 95 -7.95 -0.54 -11.55
N LEU A 96 -7.68 0.49 -10.73
CA LEU A 96 -7.26 1.82 -11.22
C LEU A 96 -6.03 1.74 -12.12
N ARG A 97 -5.03 0.94 -11.72
CA ARG A 97 -3.84 0.71 -12.55
C ARG A 97 -4.20 0.03 -13.88
N GLY A 98 -5.07 -0.98 -13.86
CA GLY A 98 -5.54 -1.66 -15.06
C GLY A 98 -6.29 -0.71 -16.01
N GLU A 99 -7.18 0.13 -15.47
CA GLU A 99 -7.90 1.17 -16.21
C GLU A 99 -6.93 2.17 -16.86
N ALA A 100 -5.93 2.64 -16.12
CA ALA A 100 -4.90 3.54 -16.66
C ALA A 100 -4.09 2.89 -17.79
N TYR A 101 -3.68 1.62 -17.64
CA TYR A 101 -3.02 0.88 -18.72
C TYR A 101 -3.93 0.72 -19.93
N TYR A 102 -5.20 0.39 -19.73
CA TYR A 102 -6.15 0.27 -20.83
C TYR A 102 -6.34 1.60 -21.57
N GLN A 103 -6.39 2.73 -20.86
CA GLN A 103 -6.47 4.05 -21.49
C GLN A 103 -5.23 4.42 -22.30
N LEU A 104 -4.05 4.00 -21.84
CA LEU A 104 -2.79 4.19 -22.57
C LEU A 104 -2.72 3.30 -23.82
N MET A 105 -3.06 2.01 -23.66
CA MET A 105 -2.95 1.00 -24.72
C MET A 105 -4.14 1.00 -25.71
N GLY A 106 -5.32 1.45 -25.28
CA GLY A 106 -6.52 1.53 -26.10
C GLY A 106 -6.41 2.51 -27.28
N LYS A 107 -5.39 3.38 -27.27
CA LYS A 107 -4.99 4.22 -28.42
C LYS A 107 -4.11 3.51 -29.45
N GLN A 108 -3.67 2.29 -29.15
CA GLN A 108 -2.73 1.51 -29.97
C GLN A 108 -3.40 0.34 -30.70
N PHE A 109 -4.66 0.02 -30.35
CA PHE A 109 -5.45 -1.07 -30.94
C PHE A 109 -6.66 -0.59 -31.77
N LEU A 110 -6.74 0.71 -32.09
CA LEU A 110 -7.66 1.30 -33.05
C LEU A 110 -6.89 1.93 -34.20
#